data_AF-A0AAU7Z7L1-F1
#
_entry.id   AF-A0AAU7Z7L1-F1
#
_cell.length_a   1.000
_cell.length_b   1.000
_cell.length_c   1.000
_cell.angle_alpha   90.00
_cell.angle_beta   90.00
_cell.angle_gamma   90.00
#
_symmetry.space_group_name_H-M   'P 1'
#
loop_
_entity.id
_entity.type
_entity.pdbx_description
1 polymer ?
#
loop_
_entity_poly.entity_id
_entity_poly.type
_entity_poly.pdbx_seq_one_letter_code
_entity_poly.pdbx_strand_id
1 'polypeptide(L)'
;MAVEREKFYECEVKRRRVRAAGGYESFWKVKPITVALEDNDTEFRCMSCGGAVKVFKRRSEDGPATHIEHKLKTDSEYCAAGMYFLKATDGRQARPSASPVR
;
A
#
# COMPACT_ATOMS: atom_id res chain seq x y z
N MET A 1 -24.58 -1.60 10.83
CA MET A 1 -23.48 -2.56 10.65
C MET A 1 -22.23 -1.76 10.31
N ALA A 2 -21.14 -1.90 11.06
CA ALA A 2 -19.89 -1.20 10.73
C ALA A 2 -19.37 -1.76 9.40
N VAL A 3 -19.20 -0.91 8.38
CA VAL A 3 -18.52 -1.31 7.15
C VAL A 3 -17.08 -1.61 7.53
N GLU A 4 -16.72 -2.88 7.59
CA GLU A 4 -15.32 -3.27 7.73
C GLU A 4 -14.58 -2.76 6.50
N ARG A 5 -13.51 -2.00 6.73
CA ARG A 5 -12.66 -1.43 5.68
C ARG A 5 -11.31 -2.10 5.72
N GLU A 6 -10.72 -2.22 4.54
CA GLU A 6 -9.33 -2.65 4.40
C GLU A 6 -8.42 -1.68 5.16
N LYS A 7 -7.42 -2.19 5.87
CA LYS A 7 -6.43 -1.35 6.56
C LYS A 7 -5.08 -2.04 6.50
N PHE A 8 -4.13 -1.45 5.80
CA PHE A 8 -2.73 -1.82 5.91
C PHE A 8 -1.96 -0.75 6.67
N TYR A 9 -0.94 -1.20 7.40
CA TYR A 9 -0.07 -0.34 8.18
C TYR A 9 1.35 -0.27 7.59
N GLU A 10 1.61 -1.06 6.56
CA GLU A 10 2.87 -1.11 5.83
C GLU A 10 2.63 -0.90 4.33
N CYS A 11 3.54 -0.19 3.68
CA CYS A 11 3.55 0.07 2.25
C CYS A 11 4.98 0.02 1.72
N GLU A 12 5.10 -0.07 0.40
CA GLU A 12 6.34 0.32 -0.26
C GLU A 12 6.34 1.81 -0.56
N VAL A 13 7.47 2.46 -0.25
CA VAL A 13 7.75 3.86 -0.59
C VAL A 13 8.85 3.95 -1.63
N LYS A 14 8.75 4.91 -2.55
CA LYS A 14 9.79 5.14 -3.55
C LYS A 14 10.90 6.00 -2.97
N ARG A 15 12.13 5.47 -2.99
CA ARG A 15 13.32 6.17 -2.52
C ARG A 15 14.40 6.14 -3.60
N ARG A 16 15.36 7.07 -3.48
CA ARG A 16 16.54 7.10 -4.33
C ARG A 16 17.75 6.58 -3.57
N ARG A 17 18.55 5.73 -4.21
CA ARG A 17 19.87 5.29 -3.72
C ARG A 17 20.93 5.56 -4.77
N VAL A 18 22.19 5.68 -4.33
CA VAL A 18 23.34 5.83 -5.22
C VAL A 18 23.68 4.47 -5.82
N ARG A 19 23.90 4.41 -7.13
CA ARG A 19 24.35 3.21 -7.83
C ARG A 19 25.85 3.00 -7.58
N ALA A 20 26.30 1.74 -7.62
CA ALA A 20 27.73 1.41 -7.51
C ALA A 20 28.58 2.08 -8.62
N ALA A 21 28.02 2.20 -9.83
CA ALA A 21 28.66 2.85 -10.97
C ALA A 21 28.49 4.39 -11.01
N GLY A 22 27.97 5.00 -9.93
CA GLY A 22 27.60 6.41 -9.89
C GLY A 22 26.19 6.70 -10.40
N GLY A 23 25.64 7.85 -9.99
CA GLY A 23 24.26 8.25 -10.28
C GLY A 23 23.22 7.71 -9.29
N TYR A 24 21.95 8.03 -9.52
CA TYR A 24 20.83 7.64 -8.66
C TYR A 24 19.93 6.59 -9.34
N GLU A 25 19.43 5.63 -8.56
CA GLU A 25 18.32 4.76 -8.96
C GLU A 25 17.17 4.87 -7.96
N SER A 26 15.95 4.76 -8.48
CA SER A 26 14.77 4.62 -7.64
C SER A 26 14.59 3.16 -7.24
N PHE A 27 14.22 2.92 -6.00
CA PHE A 27 13.85 1.61 -5.50
C PHE A 27 12.66 1.73 -4.56
N TRP A 28 11.93 0.63 -4.41
CA TRP A 28 10.80 0.51 -3.52
C TRP A 28 11.26 -0.12 -2.21
N LYS A 29 10.96 0.53 -1.09
CA LYS A 29 11.33 0.07 0.26
C LYS A 29 10.07 -0.13 1.09
N VAL A 30 9.91 -1.30 1.69
CA VAL A 30 8.84 -1.55 2.67
C VAL A 30 9.08 -0.69 3.91
N LYS A 31 8.03 -0.01 4.38
CA LYS A 31 8.07 0.87 5.54
C LYS A 31 6.68 0.97 6.19
N PRO A 32 6.59 1.10 7.53
CA PRO A 32 5.36 1.48 8.20
C PRO A 32 4.85 2.84 7.69
N ILE A 33 3.54 2.98 7.47
CA ILE A 33 2.97 4.22 6.91
C ILE A 33 3.19 5.43 7.82
N THR A 34 3.22 5.23 9.14
CA THR A 34 3.51 6.30 10.11
C THR A 34 4.91 6.87 9.90
N VAL A 35 5.92 6.00 9.89
CA VAL A 35 7.32 6.36 9.65
C VAL A 35 7.50 6.98 8.25
N ALA A 36 6.81 6.45 7.25
CA ALA A 36 6.87 6.98 5.90
C ALA A 36 6.38 8.44 5.81
N LEU A 37 5.29 8.76 6.53
CA LEU A 37 4.79 10.12 6.60
C LEU A 37 5.72 11.06 7.36
N GLU A 38 6.36 10.58 8.44
CA GLU A 38 7.38 11.34 9.18
C GLU A 38 8.59 11.66 8.30
N ASP A 39 9.02 10.69 7.48
CA ASP A 39 10.13 10.87 6.53
C ASP A 39 9.74 11.62 5.23
N ASN A 40 8.54 12.20 5.18
CA ASN A 40 7.98 12.93 4.03
C ASN A 40 7.97 12.14 2.71
N ASP A 41 7.73 10.82 2.77
CA ASP A 41 7.45 10.03 1.57
C ASP A 41 6.17 10.51 0.86
N THR A 42 6.18 10.49 -0.46
CA THR A 42 5.04 10.97 -1.29
C THR A 42 4.52 9.93 -2.28
N GLU A 43 5.33 8.94 -2.63
CA GLU A 43 4.97 7.86 -3.55
C GLU A 43 4.82 6.55 -2.78
N PHE A 44 3.60 6.00 -2.79
CA PHE A 44 3.22 4.82 -2.02
C PHE A 44 2.56 3.78 -2.91
N ARG A 45 2.83 2.50 -2.64
CA ARG A 45 2.12 1.38 -3.26
C ARG A 45 1.94 0.21 -2.29
N CYS A 46 1.00 -0.67 -2.62
CA CYS A 46 0.79 -1.90 -1.86
C CYS A 46 2.01 -2.83 -2.01
N MET A 47 2.55 -3.31 -0.90
CA MET A 47 3.71 -4.21 -0.91
C MET A 47 3.44 -5.59 -1.53
N SER A 48 2.17 -6.01 -1.58
CA SER A 48 1.78 -7.34 -2.05
C SER A 48 1.45 -7.38 -3.54
N CYS A 49 0.91 -6.31 -4.11
CA CYS A 49 0.50 -6.28 -5.52
C CYS A 49 1.10 -5.13 -6.34
N GLY A 50 1.79 -4.18 -5.70
CA GLY A 50 2.34 -2.98 -6.34
C GLY A 50 1.28 -1.94 -6.76
N GLY A 51 0.01 -2.16 -6.42
CA GLY A 51 -1.11 -1.28 -6.77
C GLY A 51 -1.12 0.02 -5.98
N ALA A 52 -1.83 1.01 -6.52
CA ALA A 52 -1.95 2.32 -5.90
C ALA A 52 -2.75 2.25 -4.59
N VAL A 53 -2.29 2.98 -3.57
CA VAL A 53 -2.93 3.05 -2.25
C VAL A 53 -3.37 4.48 -1.93
N LYS A 54 -4.40 4.60 -1.10
CA LYS A 54 -4.87 5.85 -0.51
C LYS A 54 -4.46 5.87 0.97
N VAL A 55 -3.82 6.95 1.39
CA VAL A 55 -3.40 7.14 2.79
C VAL A 55 -4.52 7.81 3.58
N PHE A 56 -4.85 7.23 4.73
CA PHE A 56 -5.81 7.75 5.69
C PHE A 56 -5.08 8.11 6.98
N LYS A 57 -4.88 9.40 7.21
CA LYS A 57 -4.24 9.91 8.44
C LYS A 57 -5.21 9.87 9.62
N ARG A 58 -4.71 9.46 10.79
CA ARG A 58 -5.43 9.59 12.06
C ARG A 58 -5.74 11.08 12.31
N ARG A 59 -7.00 11.42 12.56
CA ARG A 59 -7.46 12.81 12.80
C ARG A 59 -7.61 13.17 14.27
N SER A 60 -7.82 12.17 15.14
CA SER A 60 -8.07 12.35 16.57
C SER A 60 -7.45 11.19 17.34
N GLU A 61 -7.13 11.37 18.62
CA GLU A 61 -6.59 10.31 19.49
C GLU A 61 -7.53 9.11 19.63
N ASP A 62 -8.84 9.27 19.52
CA ASP A 62 -9.77 8.12 19.53
C ASP A 62 -9.97 7.50 18.13
N GLY A 63 -9.46 8.17 17.08
CA GLY A 63 -9.64 7.74 15.70
C GLY A 63 -8.77 6.54 15.30
N PRO A 64 -9.08 5.88 14.17
CA PRO A 64 -8.29 4.78 13.66
C PRO A 64 -6.84 5.23 13.40
N ALA A 65 -5.89 4.39 13.76
CA ALA A 65 -4.48 4.60 13.44
C ALA A 65 -4.29 4.87 11.94
N THR A 66 -3.28 5.67 11.60
CA THR A 66 -2.97 5.97 10.21
C THR A 66 -2.76 4.66 9.44
N HIS A 67 -3.49 4.50 8.35
CA HIS A 67 -3.49 3.29 7.53
C HIS A 67 -3.60 3.65 6.06
N ILE A 68 -3.46 2.64 5.22
CA ILE A 68 -3.69 2.75 3.78
C ILE A 68 -4.73 1.72 3.34
N GLU A 69 -5.38 2.03 2.23
CA GLU A 69 -6.32 1.13 1.54
C GLU A 69 -5.96 1.11 0.05
N HIS A 70 -6.26 0.03 -0.66
CA HIS A 70 -6.17 0.03 -2.11
C HIS A 70 -7.05 1.15 -2.67
N LYS A 71 -6.48 1.91 -3.61
CA LYS A 71 -7.20 2.98 -4.30
C LYS A 71 -8.24 2.41 -5.27
N LEU A 72 -7.91 1.28 -5.91
CA LEU A 72 -8.78 0.59 -6.85
C LEU A 72 -9.36 -0.66 -6.20
N LYS A 73 -10.69 -0.83 -6.30
CA LYS A 73 -11.38 -2.04 -5.82
C LYS A 73 -10.81 -3.29 -6.48
N THR A 74 -10.50 -3.23 -7.78
CA THR A 74 -9.91 -4.33 -8.54
C THR A 74 -8.56 -4.80 -7.98
N ASP A 75 -7.78 -3.90 -7.36
CA ASP A 75 -6.54 -4.33 -6.70
C ASP A 75 -6.87 -5.05 -5.40
N SER A 76 -7.77 -4.52 -4.55
CA SER A 76 -8.18 -5.19 -3.31
C SER A 76 -8.87 -6.55 -3.54
N GLU A 77 -9.55 -6.70 -4.68
CA GLU A 77 -10.22 -7.94 -5.07
C GLU A 77 -9.28 -9.07 -5.50
N TYR A 78 -8.03 -8.76 -5.85
CA TYR A 78 -7.07 -9.75 -6.33
C TYR A 78 -5.69 -9.66 -5.65
N CYS A 79 -5.51 -8.75 -4.70
CA CYS A 79 -4.29 -8.67 -3.91
C CYS A 79 -4.33 -9.71 -2.79
N ALA A 80 -3.22 -10.43 -2.57
CA ALA A 80 -3.15 -11.44 -1.50
C ALA A 80 -3.41 -10.88 -0.09
N ALA A 81 -3.12 -9.59 0.12
CA ALA A 81 -3.44 -8.89 1.36
C ALA A 81 -4.82 -8.18 1.30
N GLY A 82 -5.43 -8.12 0.12
CA GLY A 82 -6.65 -7.37 -0.13
C GLY A 82 -7.84 -7.90 0.67
N MET A 83 -8.60 -7.00 1.29
CA MET A 83 -9.73 -7.40 2.12
C MET A 83 -10.82 -8.12 1.32
N TYR A 84 -11.12 -7.65 0.10
CA TYR A 84 -12.11 -8.32 -0.75
C TYR A 84 -11.61 -9.67 -1.25
N PHE A 85 -10.32 -9.79 -1.53
CA PHE A 85 -9.70 -11.07 -1.88
C PHE A 85 -9.78 -12.08 -0.73
N LEU A 86 -9.42 -11.68 0.49
CA LEU A 86 -9.44 -12.56 1.67
C LEU A 86 -10.85 -13.04 2.04
N LYS A 87 -11.89 -12.27 1.71
CA LYS A 87 -13.29 -12.65 1.93
C LYS A 87 -13.93 -13.40 0.75
N ALA A 88 -13.24 -13.50 -0.38
CA ALA A 88 -13.79 -14.14 -1.56
C ALA A 88 -13.82 -15.66 -1.41
N THR A 89 -14.93 -16.29 -1.82
CA THR A 89 -15.11 -17.74 -1.82
C THR A 89 -15.26 -18.31 -3.24
N ASP A 90 -14.96 -17.51 -4.25
CA ASP A 90 -15.18 -17.80 -5.67
C ASP A 90 -13.93 -18.37 -6.38
N GLY A 91 -12.88 -18.72 -5.62
CA GLY A 91 -11.69 -19.36 -6.15
C GLY A 91 -10.77 -18.44 -6.96
N ARG A 92 -10.99 -17.12 -6.92
CA ARG A 92 -10.09 -16.16 -7.58
C ARG A 92 -8.66 -16.29 -7.03
N GLN A 93 -7.67 -16.15 -7.91
CA GLN A 93 -6.24 -16.23 -7.55
C GLN A 93 -5.64 -14.84 -7.33
N ALA A 94 -4.71 -14.75 -6.38
CA ALA A 94 -3.97 -13.51 -6.15
C ALA A 94 -3.12 -13.17 -7.38
N ARG A 95 -3.06 -11.89 -7.75
CA ARG A 95 -2.22 -11.39 -8.84
C ARG A 95 -1.70 -9.97 -8.56
N PRO A 96 -0.61 -9.56 -9.24
CA PRO A 96 -0.16 -8.17 -9.22
C PRO A 96 -1.23 -7.21 -9.74
N SER A 97 -1.14 -5.95 -9.34
CA SER A 97 -2.01 -4.89 -9.86
C SER A 97 -1.87 -4.80 -11.38
N ALA A 98 -3.00 -4.61 -12.07
CA ALA A 98 -3.02 -4.32 -13.51
C ALA A 98 -2.49 -2.91 -13.84
N SER A 99 -2.31 -2.05 -12.83
CA SER A 99 -1.82 -0.68 -12.96
C SER A 99 -0.84 -0.36 -11.83
N PRO A 100 0.32 -1.05 -11.79
CA PRO A 100 1.28 -0.88 -10.70
C PRO A 100 1.89 0.51 -10.71
N VAL A 101 2.19 1.02 -9.51
CA VAL A 101 2.92 2.28 -9.35
C VAL A 101 4.40 2.04 -9.71
N ARG A 102 4.92 2.87 -10.62
CA ARG A 102 6.27 2.76 -11.21
C ARG A 102 7.27 3.68 -10.54
#